data_AF-T0N3L3-F1
#
_entry.id   AF-T0N3L3-F1
#
_cell.length_a   1.000
_cell.length_b   1.000
_cell.length_c   1.000
_cell.angle_alpha   90.00
_cell.angle_beta   90.00
_cell.angle_gamma   90.00
#
_symmetry.space_group_name_H-M   'P 1'
#
loop_
_entity.id
_entity.type
_entity.pdbx_description
1 polymer ?
#
loop_
_entity_poly.entity_id
_entity_poly.type
_entity_poly.pdbx_seq_one_letter_code
_entity_poly.pdbx_strand_id
1 'polypeptide(L)'
;MYILEELKNDIKRRCESPNNLFGMGIYDHIKIVARYTIELAQLYGADVEVCEIAAWLHDIASITDYKLYENHHIHGADMAEKILNEYNYPPDKIHLVKLCILNHRGSVIKEKNSKEEICVADAISHYDTLPSLFHLAFVQRQLSIEEGTEFVKNKLERSYNKMSEESKEHYKQKKEMIKTIFKQGGHRGI
;
A
#
# COMPACT_ATOMS: atom_id res chain seq x y z
N MET A 1 -4.89 13.67 17.15
CA MET A 1 -3.63 14.41 16.93
C MET A 1 -3.81 15.25 15.66
N TYR A 2 -3.65 16.57 15.73
CA TYR A 2 -4.10 17.52 14.70
C TYR A 2 -3.57 17.20 13.28
N ILE A 3 -2.27 16.89 13.15
CA ILE A 3 -1.65 16.58 11.85
C ILE A 3 -2.27 15.36 11.15
N LEU A 4 -2.56 14.28 11.87
CA LEU A 4 -3.00 13.04 11.26
C LEU A 4 -4.38 13.15 10.60
N GLU A 5 -5.30 13.89 11.22
CA GLU A 5 -6.61 14.17 10.63
C GLU A 5 -6.50 15.05 9.38
N GLU A 6 -5.62 16.05 9.40
CA GLU A 6 -5.34 16.88 8.21
C GLU A 6 -4.75 16.05 7.07
N LEU A 7 -3.81 15.14 7.35
CA LEU A 7 -3.25 14.23 6.35
C LEU A 7 -4.33 13.31 5.75
N LYS A 8 -5.21 12.74 6.59
CA LYS A 8 -6.34 11.92 6.14
C LYS A 8 -7.28 12.69 5.24
N ASN A 9 -7.59 13.94 5.60
CA ASN A 9 -8.43 14.83 4.80
C ASN A 9 -7.76 15.22 3.47
N ASP A 10 -6.45 15.47 3.45
CA ASP A 10 -5.70 15.74 2.23
C ASP A 10 -5.70 14.53 1.28
N ILE A 11 -5.41 13.35 1.80
CA ILE A 11 -5.44 12.10 1.03
C ILE A 11 -6.84 11.84 0.48
N LYS A 12 -7.88 12.03 1.27
CA LYS A 12 -9.27 11.90 0.81
C LYS A 12 -9.57 12.84 -0.37
N ARG A 13 -9.23 14.13 -0.25
CA ARG A 13 -9.42 15.11 -1.34
C ARG A 13 -8.67 14.73 -2.62
N ARG A 14 -7.44 14.21 -2.50
CA ARG A 14 -6.66 13.73 -3.66
C ARG A 14 -7.32 12.51 -4.30
N CYS A 15 -7.82 11.57 -3.52
CA CYS A 15 -8.54 10.41 -4.03
C CYS A 15 -9.86 10.78 -4.73
N GLU A 16 -10.57 11.81 -4.24
CA GLU A 16 -11.81 12.34 -4.83
C GLU A 16 -11.57 13.19 -6.09
N SER A 17 -10.32 13.57 -6.35
CA SER A 17 -9.95 14.38 -7.51
C SER A 17 -10.23 13.63 -8.83
N PRO A 18 -10.73 14.31 -9.87
CA PRO A 18 -10.87 13.71 -11.20
C PRO A 18 -9.52 13.29 -11.83
N ASN A 19 -8.40 13.79 -11.31
CA ASN A 19 -7.05 13.39 -11.74
C ASN A 19 -6.62 12.03 -11.16
N ASN A 20 -7.33 11.49 -10.17
CA ASN A 20 -7.07 10.16 -9.65
C ASN A 20 -7.56 9.09 -10.64
N LEU A 21 -6.64 8.56 -11.45
CA LEU A 21 -6.95 7.52 -12.42
C LEU A 21 -7.24 6.15 -11.78
N PHE A 22 -7.02 5.97 -10.47
CA PHE A 22 -7.29 4.72 -9.75
C PHE A 22 -8.75 4.60 -9.30
N GLY A 23 -9.52 5.69 -9.31
CA GLY A 23 -10.86 5.75 -8.72
C GLY A 23 -10.83 5.65 -7.18
N MET A 24 -12.02 5.70 -6.54
CA MET A 24 -12.11 5.74 -5.08
C MET A 24 -11.62 4.46 -4.37
N GLY A 25 -11.48 3.35 -5.08
CA GLY A 25 -10.94 2.11 -4.51
C GLY A 25 -9.51 2.26 -3.96
N ILE A 26 -8.74 3.26 -4.41
CA ILE A 26 -7.42 3.57 -3.85
C ILE A 26 -7.51 4.14 -2.43
N TYR A 27 -8.57 4.87 -2.09
CA TYR A 27 -8.77 5.39 -0.74
C TYR A 27 -9.03 4.26 0.26
N ASP A 28 -9.81 3.24 -0.15
CA ASP A 28 -10.01 2.03 0.66
C ASP A 28 -8.72 1.23 0.82
N HIS A 29 -7.89 1.14 -0.23
CA HIS A 29 -6.55 0.55 -0.14
C HIS A 29 -5.68 1.28 0.88
N ILE A 30 -5.59 2.62 0.83
CA ILE A 30 -4.78 3.39 1.78
C ILE A 30 -5.26 3.18 3.22
N LYS A 31 -6.58 3.20 3.47
CA LYS A 31 -7.15 2.89 4.79
C LYS A 31 -6.76 1.50 5.29
N ILE A 32 -6.81 0.50 4.41
CA ILE A 32 -6.47 -0.88 4.76
C ILE A 32 -4.96 -1.02 5.02
N VAL A 33 -4.11 -0.36 4.23
CA VAL A 33 -2.65 -0.29 4.49
C VAL A 33 -2.40 0.33 5.86
N ALA A 34 -3.03 1.47 6.18
CA ALA A 34 -2.89 2.12 7.48
C ALA A 34 -3.32 1.21 8.64
N ARG A 35 -4.47 0.54 8.52
CA ARG A 35 -4.94 -0.42 9.53
C ARG A 35 -3.92 -1.53 9.80
N TYR A 36 -3.43 -2.20 8.74
CA TYR A 36 -2.46 -3.28 8.89
C TYR A 36 -1.10 -2.81 9.38
N THR A 37 -0.67 -1.65 8.92
CA THR A 37 0.57 -1.02 9.37
C THR A 37 0.52 -0.72 10.87
N ILE A 38 -0.59 -0.21 11.39
CA ILE A 38 -0.80 0.05 12.82
C ILE A 38 -0.79 -1.26 13.62
N GLU A 39 -1.46 -2.30 13.12
CA GLU A 39 -1.48 -3.63 13.75
C GLU A 39 -0.05 -4.19 13.87
N LEU A 40 0.73 -4.15 12.79
CA LEU A 40 2.12 -4.60 12.79
C LEU A 40 3.00 -3.72 13.68
N ALA A 41 2.80 -2.40 13.68
CA ALA A 41 3.57 -1.48 14.52
C ALA A 41 3.36 -1.77 16.01
N GLN A 42 2.12 -2.08 16.41
CA GLN A 42 1.82 -2.51 17.77
C GLN A 42 2.45 -3.87 18.10
N LEU A 43 2.35 -4.84 17.18
CA LEU A 43 2.90 -6.18 17.36
C LEU A 43 4.43 -6.18 17.50
N TYR A 44 5.12 -5.41 16.66
CA TYR A 44 6.57 -5.36 16.59
C TYR A 44 7.19 -4.31 17.52
N GLY A 45 6.37 -3.44 18.12
CA GLY A 45 6.84 -2.33 18.95
C GLY A 45 7.63 -1.30 18.14
N ALA A 46 7.07 -0.89 17.00
CA ALA A 46 7.53 0.24 16.18
C ALA A 46 6.86 1.55 16.63
N ASP A 47 7.34 2.70 16.16
CA ASP A 47 6.62 3.97 16.34
C ASP A 47 5.33 3.96 15.51
N VAL A 48 4.20 3.74 16.19
CA VAL A 48 2.85 3.65 15.58
C VAL A 48 2.47 4.93 14.83
N GLU A 49 2.88 6.09 15.32
CA GLU A 49 2.56 7.39 14.71
C GLU A 49 3.30 7.56 13.38
N VAL A 50 4.59 7.26 13.36
CA VAL A 50 5.42 7.27 12.15
C VAL A 50 4.87 6.26 11.13
N CYS A 51 4.55 5.06 11.59
CA CYS A 51 3.98 4.00 10.76
C CYS A 51 2.63 4.42 10.14
N GLU A 52 1.71 4.98 10.92
CA GLU A 52 0.41 5.42 10.43
C GLU A 52 0.55 6.55 9.41
N ILE A 53 1.38 7.57 9.69
CA ILE A 53 1.64 8.68 8.76
C ILE A 53 2.23 8.16 7.44
N ALA A 54 3.25 7.30 7.50
CA ALA A 54 3.85 6.71 6.31
C ALA A 54 2.83 5.90 5.49
N ALA A 55 1.97 5.13 6.16
CA ALA A 55 0.92 4.37 5.49
C ALA A 55 -0.13 5.25 4.80
N TRP A 56 -0.52 6.38 5.38
CA TRP A 56 -1.43 7.31 4.72
C TRP A 56 -0.79 8.00 3.51
N LEU A 57 0.52 8.25 3.55
CA LEU A 57 1.25 8.99 2.53
C LEU A 57 1.92 8.10 1.45
N HIS A 58 1.97 6.78 1.61
CA HIS A 58 2.81 5.90 0.77
C HIS A 58 2.56 6.02 -0.75
N ASP A 59 1.31 6.26 -1.13
CA ASP A 59 0.85 6.37 -2.51
C ASP A 59 0.48 7.81 -2.91
N ILE A 60 0.86 8.82 -2.10
CA ILE A 60 0.45 10.22 -2.31
C ILE A 60 0.81 10.74 -3.70
N ALA A 61 1.97 10.34 -4.25
CA ALA A 61 2.38 10.72 -5.60
C ALA A 61 1.45 10.11 -6.66
N SER A 62 1.10 8.82 -6.53
CA SER A 62 0.21 8.09 -7.43
C SER A 62 -1.17 8.74 -7.52
N ILE A 63 -1.74 9.15 -6.39
CA ILE A 63 -3.08 9.78 -6.33
C ILE A 63 -3.08 11.27 -6.68
N THR A 64 -1.90 11.89 -6.81
CA THR A 64 -1.76 13.31 -7.14
C THR A 64 -1.59 13.53 -8.64
N ASP A 65 -0.68 12.78 -9.27
CA ASP A 65 -0.46 12.82 -10.71
C ASP A 65 0.04 11.44 -11.17
N TYR A 66 -0.71 10.82 -12.09
CA TYR A 66 -0.37 9.51 -12.63
C TYR A 66 0.99 9.48 -13.35
N LYS A 67 1.49 10.62 -13.84
CA LYS A 67 2.85 10.71 -14.40
C LYS A 67 3.94 10.35 -13.39
N LEU A 68 3.66 10.50 -12.10
CA LEU A 68 4.57 10.14 -11.02
C LEU A 68 4.51 8.65 -10.64
N TYR A 69 3.55 7.89 -11.20
CA TYR A 69 3.27 6.52 -10.78
C TYR A 69 4.48 5.59 -10.88
N GLU A 70 5.28 5.68 -11.95
CA GLU A 70 6.45 4.79 -12.14
C GLU A 70 7.42 4.88 -10.95
N ASN A 71 7.66 6.11 -10.49
CA ASN A 71 8.59 6.43 -9.40
C ASN A 71 7.90 6.93 -8.14
N HIS A 72 6.63 6.58 -7.91
CA HIS A 72 5.79 7.14 -6.84
C HIS A 72 6.38 7.03 -5.44
N HIS A 73 7.16 5.99 -5.13
CA HIS A 73 7.89 5.89 -3.87
C HIS A 73 8.92 7.02 -3.63
N ILE A 74 9.61 7.47 -4.68
CA ILE A 74 10.63 8.53 -4.61
C ILE A 74 9.91 9.87 -4.48
N HIS A 75 9.00 10.17 -5.43
CA HIS A 75 8.22 11.39 -5.40
C HIS A 75 7.34 11.51 -4.15
N GLY A 76 6.77 10.39 -3.68
CA GLY A 76 5.95 10.31 -2.49
C GLY A 76 6.74 10.60 -1.22
N ALA A 77 7.98 10.11 -1.12
CA ALA A 77 8.87 10.45 -0.01
C ALA A 77 9.24 11.94 0.01
N ASP A 78 9.52 12.53 -1.16
CA ASP A 78 9.79 13.98 -1.28
C ASP A 78 8.55 14.82 -0.93
N MET A 79 7.35 14.37 -1.34
CA MET A 79 6.09 15.03 -1.00
C MET A 79 5.80 14.93 0.49
N ALA A 80 5.98 13.77 1.10
CA ALA A 80 5.79 13.56 2.53
C ALA A 80 6.72 14.46 3.34
N GLU A 81 7.99 14.58 2.96
CA GLU A 81 8.93 15.50 3.61
C GLU A 81 8.42 16.95 3.58
N LYS A 82 7.99 17.45 2.42
CA LYS A 82 7.49 18.82 2.28
C LYS A 82 6.28 19.06 3.16
N ILE A 83 5.28 18.17 3.09
CA ILE A 83 4.05 18.27 3.88
C ILE A 83 4.38 18.26 5.37
N LEU A 84 5.18 17.30 5.84
CA LEU A 84 5.47 17.16 7.28
C LEU A 84 6.31 18.33 7.83
N ASN A 85 7.17 18.93 7.01
CA ASN A 85 7.88 20.16 7.38
C ASN A 85 6.92 21.34 7.61
N GLU A 86 5.84 21.48 6.84
CA GLU A 86 4.83 22.53 7.05
C GLU A 86 4.14 22.43 8.42
N TYR A 87 4.06 21.21 8.96
CA TYR A 87 3.53 20.95 10.30
C TYR A 87 4.58 20.97 11.42
N ASN A 88 5.84 21.31 11.11
CA ASN A 88 6.98 21.24 12.04
C ASN A 88 7.14 19.84 12.69
N TYR A 89 6.91 18.78 11.91
CA TYR A 89 7.09 17.40 12.39
C TYR A 89 8.58 17.12 12.68
N PRO A 90 8.93 16.30 13.70
CA PRO A 90 10.33 16.10 14.07
C PRO A 90 11.19 15.58 12.91
N PRO A 91 12.37 16.17 12.62
CA PRO A 91 13.17 15.80 11.46
C PRO A 91 13.61 14.33 11.41
N ASP A 92 13.91 13.74 12.57
CA ASP A 92 14.23 12.32 12.74
C ASP A 92 13.03 11.43 12.36
N LYS A 93 11.82 11.81 12.76
CA LYS A 93 10.59 11.11 12.38
C LYS A 93 10.25 11.30 10.90
N ILE A 94 10.46 12.50 10.34
CA ILE A 94 10.31 12.74 8.90
C ILE A 94 11.23 11.80 8.11
N HIS A 95 12.48 11.65 8.54
CA HIS A 95 13.43 10.75 7.89
C HIS A 95 12.92 9.29 7.88
N LEU A 96 12.41 8.80 9.01
CA LEU A 96 11.80 7.47 9.09
C LEU A 96 10.58 7.33 8.17
N VAL A 97 9.67 8.32 8.13
CA VAL A 97 8.52 8.31 7.20
C VAL A 97 9.00 8.21 5.75
N LYS A 98 10.03 8.98 5.37
CA LYS A 98 10.59 8.91 4.01
C LYS A 98 11.12 7.51 3.68
N LEU A 99 11.87 6.88 4.59
CA LEU A 99 12.40 5.53 4.40
C LEU A 99 11.28 4.51 4.22
N CYS A 100 10.24 4.57 5.06
CA CYS A 100 9.06 3.73 4.94
C CYS A 100 8.41 3.86 3.55
N ILE A 101 8.19 5.09 3.06
CA ILE A 101 7.60 5.35 1.74
C ILE A 101 8.54 4.91 0.62
N LEU A 102 9.85 5.10 0.74
CA LEU A 102 10.82 4.65 -0.27
C LEU A 102 10.84 3.12 -0.43
N ASN A 103 10.63 2.39 0.66
CA ASN A 103 10.85 0.96 0.74
C ASN A 103 9.56 0.12 0.79
N HIS A 104 8.38 0.74 0.70
CA HIS A 104 7.09 0.03 0.79
C HIS A 104 6.81 -0.91 -0.40
N ARG A 105 7.40 -0.65 -1.58
CA ARG A 105 7.00 -1.30 -2.84
C ARG A 105 7.51 -2.73 -2.95
N GLY A 106 6.63 -3.65 -3.34
CA GLY A 106 7.02 -5.04 -3.62
C GLY A 106 7.75 -5.26 -4.94
N SER A 107 7.65 -4.32 -5.88
CA SER A 107 8.34 -4.40 -7.19
C SER A 107 9.79 -3.91 -7.14
N VAL A 108 10.19 -3.23 -6.06
CA VAL A 108 11.56 -2.75 -5.84
C VAL A 108 11.98 -3.22 -4.46
N ILE A 109 12.66 -4.36 -4.41
CA ILE A 109 13.09 -4.95 -3.15
C ILE A 109 14.30 -4.18 -2.64
N LYS A 110 14.14 -3.56 -1.47
CA LYS A 110 15.21 -2.94 -0.70
C LYS A 110 15.27 -3.54 0.68
N GLU A 111 16.47 -3.54 1.25
CA GLU A 111 16.70 -3.88 2.65
C GLU A 111 15.98 -2.88 3.55
N LYS A 112 15.34 -3.38 4.60
CA LYS A 112 14.58 -2.60 5.59
C LYS A 112 15.35 -2.67 6.89
N ASN A 113 15.72 -1.53 7.42
CA ASN A 113 16.63 -1.43 8.57
C ASN A 113 15.89 -1.06 9.85
N SER A 114 14.64 -0.61 9.76
CA SER A 114 13.79 -0.27 10.90
C SER A 114 12.51 -1.11 10.95
N LYS A 115 11.91 -1.16 12.14
CA LYS A 115 10.61 -1.83 12.34
C LYS A 115 9.49 -1.11 11.60
N GLU A 116 9.55 0.21 11.53
CA GLU A 116 8.60 1.06 10.81
C GLU A 116 8.59 0.72 9.32
N GLU A 117 9.77 0.55 8.71
CA GLU A 117 9.90 0.15 7.31
C GLU A 117 9.27 -1.23 7.07
N ILE A 118 9.50 -2.18 7.99
CA ILE A 118 8.89 -3.52 7.96
C ILE A 118 7.37 -3.41 8.04
N CYS A 119 6.83 -2.65 9.00
CA CYS A 119 5.38 -2.54 9.22
C CYS A 119 4.64 -1.99 7.99
N VAL A 120 5.18 -0.93 7.38
CA VAL A 120 4.56 -0.30 6.20
C VAL A 120 4.70 -1.19 4.96
N ALA A 121 5.86 -1.81 4.77
CA ALA A 121 6.09 -2.68 3.62
C ALA A 121 5.30 -3.99 3.72
N ASP A 122 5.15 -4.56 4.91
CA ASP A 122 4.56 -5.89 5.11
C ASP A 122 3.03 -5.86 5.25
N ALA A 123 2.42 -4.67 5.23
CA ALA A 123 0.96 -4.52 5.26
C ALA A 123 0.28 -5.28 4.11
N ILE A 124 -0.55 -6.27 4.45
CA ILE A 124 -1.16 -7.24 3.51
C ILE A 124 -2.40 -6.71 2.75
N SER A 125 -2.47 -5.41 2.47
CA SER A 125 -3.71 -4.74 2.05
C SER A 125 -4.38 -5.33 0.81
N HIS A 126 -3.61 -5.87 -0.14
CA HIS A 126 -4.11 -6.44 -1.38
C HIS A 126 -5.03 -7.65 -1.19
N TYR A 127 -4.95 -8.34 -0.05
CA TYR A 127 -5.80 -9.50 0.25
C TYR A 127 -7.21 -9.09 0.68
N ASP A 128 -7.37 -7.87 1.21
CA ASP A 128 -8.68 -7.30 1.59
C ASP A 128 -9.23 -6.33 0.54
N THR A 129 -8.43 -5.98 -0.47
CA THR A 129 -8.79 -5.09 -1.58
C THR A 129 -8.82 -5.79 -2.94
N LEU A 130 -9.10 -7.09 -2.95
CA LEU A 130 -9.23 -7.88 -4.18
C LEU A 130 -10.13 -7.25 -5.24
N PRO A 131 -11.32 -6.69 -4.92
CA PRO A 131 -12.15 -6.02 -5.92
C PRO A 131 -11.43 -4.87 -6.64
N SER A 132 -10.67 -4.04 -5.91
CA SER A 132 -9.88 -2.96 -6.50
C SER A 132 -8.78 -3.50 -7.41
N LEU A 133 -8.18 -4.65 -7.05
CA LEU A 133 -7.15 -5.31 -7.84
C LEU A 133 -7.71 -5.91 -9.14
N PHE A 134 -8.91 -6.49 -9.08
CA PHE A 134 -9.63 -6.96 -10.26
C PHE A 134 -10.07 -5.79 -11.16
N HIS A 135 -10.56 -4.70 -10.59
CA HIS A 135 -10.89 -3.49 -11.34
C HIS A 135 -9.65 -2.95 -12.09
N LEU A 136 -8.49 -2.89 -11.42
CA LEU A 136 -7.24 -2.50 -12.06
C LEU A 136 -6.87 -3.43 -13.23
N ALA A 137 -7.04 -4.75 -13.06
CA ALA A 137 -6.70 -5.73 -14.08
C ALA A 137 -7.62 -5.65 -15.31
N PHE A 138 -8.93 -5.70 -15.09
CA PHE A 138 -9.91 -5.91 -16.16
C PHE A 138 -10.48 -4.61 -16.73
N VAL A 139 -10.62 -3.55 -15.92
CA VAL A 139 -11.22 -2.28 -16.37
C VAL A 139 -10.13 -1.31 -16.81
N GLN A 140 -9.14 -1.05 -15.95
CA GLN A 140 -8.13 -0.04 -16.24
C GLN A 140 -7.07 -0.52 -17.23
N ARG A 141 -6.60 -1.77 -17.06
CA ARG A 141 -5.58 -2.37 -17.93
C ARG A 141 -6.15 -3.15 -19.10
N GLN A 142 -7.46 -3.39 -19.11
CA GLN A 142 -8.17 -4.10 -20.19
C GLN A 142 -7.56 -5.48 -20.52
N LEU A 143 -7.06 -6.19 -19.49
CA LEU A 143 -6.47 -7.53 -19.66
C LEU A 143 -7.55 -8.58 -19.92
N SER A 144 -7.19 -9.67 -20.61
CA SER A 144 -8.08 -10.85 -20.71
C SER A 144 -8.36 -11.48 -19.35
N ILE A 145 -9.32 -12.40 -19.27
CA ILE A 145 -9.59 -13.16 -18.03
C ILE A 145 -8.34 -13.92 -17.57
N GLU A 146 -7.63 -14.57 -18.50
CA GLU A 146 -6.39 -15.29 -18.20
C GLU A 146 -5.29 -14.33 -17.72
N GLU A 147 -5.00 -13.28 -18.50
CA GLU A 147 -3.93 -12.33 -18.20
C GLU A 147 -4.20 -11.55 -16.91
N GLY A 148 -5.44 -11.11 -16.70
CA GLY A 148 -5.84 -10.37 -15.51
C GLY A 148 -5.84 -11.25 -14.26
N THR A 149 -6.27 -12.51 -14.36
CA THR A 149 -6.17 -13.48 -13.26
C THR A 149 -4.72 -13.71 -12.87
N GLU A 150 -3.84 -13.91 -13.85
CA GLU A 150 -2.41 -14.12 -13.62
C GLU A 150 -1.73 -12.86 -13.04
N PHE A 151 -2.11 -11.67 -13.53
CA PHE A 151 -1.67 -10.40 -12.98
C PHE A 151 -2.02 -10.26 -11.48
N VAL A 152 -3.26 -10.57 -11.11
CA VAL A 152 -3.74 -10.50 -9.72
C VAL A 152 -2.98 -11.49 -8.84
N LYS A 153 -2.87 -12.76 -9.26
CA LYS A 153 -2.10 -13.80 -8.54
C LYS A 153 -0.66 -13.36 -8.29
N ASN A 154 0.03 -12.91 -9.34
CA ASN A 154 1.41 -12.47 -9.24
C ASN A 154 1.58 -11.26 -8.33
N LYS A 155 0.60 -10.35 -8.30
CA LYS A 155 0.63 -9.20 -7.40
C LYS A 155 0.46 -9.62 -5.93
N LEU A 156 -0.43 -10.57 -5.64
CA LEU A 156 -0.61 -11.13 -4.30
C LEU A 156 0.62 -11.91 -3.82
N GLU A 157 1.22 -12.73 -4.68
CA GLU A 157 2.44 -13.49 -4.36
C GLU A 157 3.63 -12.56 -4.13
N ARG A 158 3.87 -11.55 -4.99
CA ARG A 158 4.90 -10.52 -4.73
C ARG A 158 4.66 -9.78 -3.41
N SER A 159 3.40 -9.45 -3.11
CA SER A 159 3.05 -8.77 -1.86
C SER A 159 3.34 -9.60 -0.63
N TYR A 160 3.24 -10.93 -0.70
CA TYR A 160 3.54 -11.83 0.40
C TYR A 160 5.03 -12.20 0.48
N ASN A 161 5.67 -12.46 -0.66
CA ASN A 161 7.07 -12.92 -0.69
C ASN A 161 8.06 -11.85 -0.24
N LYS A 162 7.70 -10.56 -0.38
CA LYS A 162 8.51 -9.43 0.10
C LYS A 162 8.52 -9.27 1.63
N MET A 163 7.58 -9.91 2.32
CA MET A 163 7.39 -9.75 3.77
C MET A 163 8.54 -10.38 4.54
N SER A 164 8.78 -9.86 5.75
CA SER A 164 9.55 -10.53 6.79
C SER A 164 8.98 -11.91 7.12
N GLU A 165 9.82 -12.82 7.62
CA GLU A 165 9.39 -14.17 8.00
C GLU A 165 8.32 -14.14 9.11
N GLU A 166 8.43 -13.19 10.04
CA GLU A 166 7.44 -12.97 11.10
C GLU A 166 6.07 -12.57 10.52
N SER A 167 6.03 -11.62 9.58
CA SER A 167 4.79 -11.22 8.91
C SER A 167 4.22 -12.32 8.02
N LYS A 168 5.06 -13.15 7.37
CA LYS A 168 4.60 -14.31 6.59
C LYS A 168 3.86 -15.31 7.46
N GLU A 169 4.39 -15.63 8.65
CA GLU A 169 3.73 -16.56 9.56
C GLU A 169 2.43 -15.95 10.10
N HIS A 170 2.46 -14.66 10.51
CA HIS A 170 1.27 -13.93 10.98
C HIS A 170 0.12 -13.96 9.96
N TYR A 171 0.42 -13.80 8.67
CA TYR A 171 -0.59 -13.72 7.60
C TYR A 171 -0.83 -15.02 6.81
N LYS A 172 -0.22 -16.13 7.22
CA LYS A 172 -0.27 -17.41 6.49
C LYS A 172 -1.69 -17.90 6.23
N GLN A 173 -2.56 -17.84 7.25
CA GLN A 173 -3.96 -18.27 7.11
C GLN A 173 -4.74 -17.42 6.09
N LYS A 174 -4.54 -16.10 6.12
CA LYS A 174 -5.17 -15.17 5.16
C LYS A 174 -4.72 -15.47 3.73
N LYS A 175 -3.42 -15.78 3.54
CA LYS A 175 -2.91 -16.19 2.23
C LYS A 175 -3.61 -17.43 1.69
N GLU A 176 -3.72 -18.47 2.50
CA GLU A 176 -4.33 -19.74 2.09
C GLU A 176 -5.83 -19.59 1.78
N MET A 177 -6.56 -18.76 2.53
CA MET A 177 -7.95 -18.46 2.24
C MET A 177 -8.12 -17.82 0.85
N ILE A 178 -7.36 -16.77 0.54
CA ILE A 178 -7.48 -16.07 -0.75
C ILE A 178 -7.05 -16.95 -1.93
N LYS A 179 -6.07 -17.84 -1.76
CA LYS A 179 -5.69 -18.81 -2.81
C LYS A 179 -6.85 -19.67 -3.27
N THR A 180 -7.85 -19.93 -2.43
CA THR A 180 -9.03 -20.76 -2.82
C THR A 180 -9.88 -20.12 -3.91
N ILE A 181 -9.92 -18.79 -3.98
CA ILE A 181 -10.68 -18.03 -4.99
C ILE A 181 -10.20 -18.40 -6.39
N PHE A 182 -8.90 -18.62 -6.56
CA PHE A 182 -8.30 -18.92 -7.86
C PHE A 182 -8.28 -20.41 -8.22
N LYS A 183 -8.69 -21.29 -7.31
CA LYS A 183 -8.75 -22.75 -7.55
C LYS A 183 -10.08 -23.19 -8.19
N GLN A 184 -11.09 -22.32 -8.19
CA GLN A 184 -12.37 -22.57 -8.85
C GLN A 184 -12.34 -21.98 -10.27
N GLY A 185 -11.83 -22.75 -11.23
CA GLY A 185 -11.64 -22.29 -12.60
C GLY A 185 -11.63 -23.43 -13.62
N GLY A 186 -12.53 -24.39 -13.44
CA GLY A 186 -12.86 -25.39 -14.45
C GLY A 186 -14.36 -25.34 -14.71
N HIS A 187 -14.85 -24.27 -15.33
CA HIS A 187 -16.17 -24.28 -15.96
C HIS A 187 -16.07 -23.73 -17.38
N ARG A 188 -16.71 -24.52 -18.25
CA ARG A 188 -16.65 -24.50 -19.70
C ARG A 188 -17.16 -23.17 -20.24
N GLY A 189 -16.53 -22.73 -21.32
CA GLY A 189 -16.99 -21.59 -22.12
C GLY A 189 -18.48 -21.70 -22.41
N ILE A 190 -19.13 -20.55 -22.35
CA ILE A 190 -20.45 -20.33 -22.94
C ILE A 190 -20.21 -19.77 -24.34
#